data_AF-I0Z993-F1
#
_entry.id   AF-I0Z993-F1
#
_cell.length_a   1.000
_cell.length_b   1.000
_cell.length_c   1.000
_cell.angle_alpha   90.00
_cell.angle_beta   90.00
_cell.angle_gamma   90.00
#
_symmetry.space_group_name_H-M   'P 1'
#
loop_
_entity.id
_entity.type
_entity.pdbx_description
1 polymer ?
#
loop_
_entity_poly.entity_id
_entity_poly.type
_entity_poly.pdbx_seq_one_letter_code
_entity_poly.pdbx_strand_id
1 'polypeptide(L)'
;MVPKRLKKSLAEMHAAAPALFVSVLLGIFSKSLASPIQINWFYDSLPCKGVSSTRIHQEGLDFTVYHSLWWHNKRFYAVLDGSNKDEALSPAISMNTGIMGLPVKDAQLYYDNLMAGWVPGTSLLLDLAFPAFPDNMGHWMEALLPVYNVLEQGLWKSALPEGSGFIDNIVFVNLRRDNLADLDWVWEMIKLALAPALPPNKDMPRILFYEELDHMDKASWLGLEAVLVATDRYSGHAPLVQQCTCLSLAPRYGREDGLNGFFEAEVGRKFREAAFNNHGLQPPAAGNLPRTITLLSAVQGEECAWLQVVNREELMGALQDIGHTLGLAVRPYTATARAPFESYLSVMARTGVLVSRHGPLLANSIFLPPGAVVMELLPYNWEWKGISKIYVNLTRSLGDIHHIAWRATHPKWALYGSADHARYAEWTPEECNSRDCLEVHAAAAMRVDTATVQEMLMQMVPGAMRGESVRSLRQPWPELALAKGNTGLWWDK
;
A
#
# COMPACT_ATOMS: atom_id res chain seq x y z
N MET A 1 28.30 81.24 22.36
CA MET A 1 29.23 80.60 21.40
C MET A 1 29.57 79.24 21.97
N VAL A 2 29.10 78.18 21.30
CA VAL A 2 28.79 76.85 21.86
C VAL A 2 29.52 75.77 21.05
N PRO A 3 29.93 74.64 21.65
CA PRO A 3 31.02 73.79 21.18
C PRO A 3 30.64 72.83 20.05
N LYS A 4 31.64 72.48 19.23
CA LYS A 4 31.55 71.56 18.09
C LYS A 4 31.20 70.12 18.52
N ARG A 5 30.11 69.63 17.94
CA ARG A 5 29.50 68.30 18.09
C ARG A 5 30.19 67.21 17.25
N LEU A 6 30.19 66.00 17.82
CA LEU A 6 29.92 64.68 17.20
C LEU A 6 30.83 64.18 16.05
N LYS A 7 31.78 63.30 16.42
CA LYS A 7 32.15 62.12 15.62
C LYS A 7 31.91 60.87 16.48
N LYS A 8 30.78 60.20 16.28
CA LYS A 8 30.47 58.89 16.84
C LYS A 8 29.68 58.10 15.78
N SER A 9 30.06 56.83 15.61
CA SER A 9 29.42 55.78 14.81
C SER A 9 29.63 55.81 13.29
N LEU A 10 30.53 54.96 12.83
CA LEU A 10 30.67 54.47 11.45
C LEU A 10 30.64 52.93 11.51
N ALA A 11 29.70 52.37 12.29
CA ALA A 11 29.58 50.93 12.54
C ALA A 11 28.16 50.37 12.38
N GLU A 12 27.17 51.20 12.02
CA GLU A 12 25.79 50.73 11.84
C GLU A 12 25.18 51.44 10.64
N MET A 13 25.38 50.95 9.41
CA MET A 13 24.54 51.29 8.24
C MET A 13 24.89 50.49 6.96
N HIS A 14 25.14 49.17 7.06
CA HIS A 14 25.34 48.32 5.88
C HIS A 14 24.70 46.92 5.97
N ALA A 15 23.56 46.77 6.66
CA ALA A 15 22.84 45.50 6.70
C ALA A 15 21.34 45.69 6.88
N ALA A 16 20.60 46.13 5.84
CA ALA A 16 19.14 45.99 5.78
C ALA A 16 18.56 46.37 4.39
N ALA A 17 18.97 45.71 3.30
CA ALA A 17 18.25 45.77 2.02
C ALA A 17 18.78 44.71 1.03
N PRO A 18 18.48 43.41 1.24
CA PRO A 18 17.76 42.68 0.18
C PRO A 18 16.75 41.62 0.68
N ALA A 19 16.46 41.54 1.98
CA ALA A 19 15.62 40.45 2.53
C ALA A 19 14.11 40.61 2.31
N LEU A 20 13.61 41.82 2.03
CA LEU A 20 12.17 42.05 1.86
C LEU A 20 11.64 41.73 0.45
N PHE A 21 12.49 41.79 -0.59
CA PHE A 21 12.04 41.54 -1.97
C PHE A 21 11.96 40.05 -2.32
N VAL A 22 12.81 39.22 -1.71
CA VAL A 22 12.79 37.75 -1.90
C VAL A 22 11.62 37.11 -1.13
N SER A 23 11.25 37.66 0.02
CA SER A 23 10.14 37.14 0.84
C SER A 23 8.76 37.44 0.23
N VAL A 24 8.60 38.54 -0.50
CA VAL A 24 7.36 38.86 -1.22
C VAL A 24 7.25 38.06 -2.52
N LEU A 25 8.35 37.78 -3.22
CA LEU A 25 8.33 36.92 -4.41
C LEU A 25 8.14 35.42 -4.07
N LEU A 26 8.72 34.93 -2.97
CA LEU A 26 8.46 33.56 -2.49
C LEU A 26 7.05 33.40 -1.88
N GLY A 27 6.49 34.45 -1.28
CA GLY A 27 5.10 34.46 -0.79
C GLY A 27 4.03 34.57 -1.89
N ILE A 28 4.40 34.95 -3.11
CA ILE A 28 3.50 35.00 -4.27
C ILE A 28 3.51 33.67 -5.05
N PHE A 29 4.59 32.88 -4.97
CA PHE A 29 4.65 31.52 -5.54
C PHE A 29 4.24 30.40 -4.56
N SER A 30 4.07 30.69 -3.27
CA SER A 30 3.55 29.74 -2.28
C SER A 30 2.05 29.89 -1.99
N LYS A 31 1.33 30.72 -2.74
CA LYS A 31 -0.14 30.67 -2.80
C LYS A 31 -0.56 29.44 -3.60
N SER A 32 -0.47 28.32 -2.89
CA SER A 32 -1.33 27.13 -2.95
C SER A 32 -2.26 27.08 -4.16
N LEU A 33 -2.00 26.06 -4.97
CA LEU A 33 -2.87 25.43 -5.96
C LEU A 33 -4.21 24.92 -5.39
N ALA A 34 -4.63 25.34 -4.20
CA ALA A 34 -5.99 25.19 -3.73
C ALA A 34 -6.92 26.14 -4.49
N SER A 35 -7.16 25.83 -5.76
CA SER A 35 -8.41 26.18 -6.42
C SER A 35 -9.55 25.83 -5.45
N PRO A 36 -10.55 26.72 -5.21
CA PRO A 36 -11.73 26.33 -4.46
C PRO A 36 -12.25 25.05 -5.09
N ILE A 37 -12.36 23.97 -4.30
CA ILE A 37 -12.80 22.66 -4.75
C ILE A 37 -14.09 22.87 -5.54
N GLN A 38 -14.01 22.81 -6.86
CA GLN A 38 -15.14 23.09 -7.73
C GLN A 38 -16.02 21.86 -7.75
N ILE A 39 -16.72 21.54 -6.66
CA ILE A 39 -17.57 20.34 -6.58
C ILE A 39 -18.64 20.35 -7.70
N ASN A 40 -19.00 21.53 -8.21
CA ASN A 40 -19.97 21.75 -9.29
C ASN A 40 -19.75 20.89 -10.55
N TRP A 41 -18.50 20.58 -10.92
CA TRP A 41 -18.19 19.80 -12.14
C TRP A 41 -18.64 18.33 -12.16
N PHE A 42 -19.01 17.73 -11.01
CA PHE A 42 -19.56 16.37 -10.97
C PHE A 42 -21.09 16.33 -11.12
N TYR A 43 -21.77 17.48 -11.01
CA TYR A 43 -23.23 17.56 -10.90
C TYR A 43 -23.94 17.99 -12.19
N ASP A 44 -23.20 18.27 -13.26
CA ASP A 44 -23.75 18.98 -14.42
C ASP A 44 -24.63 18.13 -15.35
N SER A 45 -24.74 16.81 -15.15
CA SER A 45 -25.61 15.94 -15.95
C SER A 45 -26.86 15.50 -15.17
N LEU A 46 -27.74 16.45 -14.88
CA LEU A 46 -29.13 16.18 -14.56
C LEU A 46 -30.01 16.45 -15.79
N PRO A 47 -30.90 15.53 -16.20
CA PRO A 47 -31.33 14.31 -15.50
C PRO A 47 -30.62 13.02 -15.97
N CYS A 48 -30.26 12.13 -15.04
CA CYS A 48 -29.90 10.75 -15.39
C CYS A 48 -31.17 9.94 -15.67
N LYS A 49 -31.31 9.42 -16.89
CA LYS A 49 -32.39 8.48 -17.24
C LYS A 49 -31.92 7.06 -16.94
N GLY A 50 -32.72 6.27 -16.22
CA GLY A 50 -32.48 4.84 -16.04
C GLY A 50 -31.82 4.46 -14.71
N VAL A 51 -32.08 5.20 -13.64
CA VAL A 51 -31.67 4.78 -12.29
C VAL A 51 -32.47 3.52 -11.93
N SER A 52 -31.76 2.42 -11.63
CA SER A 52 -32.36 1.17 -11.19
C SER A 52 -32.07 0.87 -9.72
N SER A 53 -32.76 -0.11 -9.15
CA SER A 53 -32.34 -0.74 -7.90
C SER A 53 -30.88 -1.18 -7.99
N THR A 54 -30.18 -1.13 -6.86
CA THR A 54 -28.81 -1.64 -6.77
C THR A 54 -28.80 -3.13 -7.12
N ARG A 55 -27.92 -3.53 -8.03
CA ARG A 55 -27.67 -4.93 -8.39
C ARG A 55 -26.22 -5.26 -8.10
N ILE A 56 -25.96 -6.46 -7.58
CA ILE A 56 -24.61 -6.94 -7.33
C ILE A 56 -24.29 -8.01 -8.35
N HIS A 57 -23.26 -7.78 -9.15
CA HIS A 57 -22.69 -8.81 -10.00
C HIS A 57 -21.39 -9.30 -9.38
N GLN A 58 -21.33 -10.60 -9.11
CA GLN A 58 -20.12 -11.25 -8.59
C GLN A 58 -19.84 -12.48 -9.44
N GLU A 59 -18.71 -12.48 -10.12
CA GLU A 59 -18.22 -13.62 -10.89
C GLU A 59 -16.91 -14.11 -10.25
N GLY A 60 -16.97 -15.29 -9.63
CA GLY A 60 -15.85 -15.83 -8.87
C GLY A 60 -15.59 -15.08 -7.56
N LEU A 61 -14.33 -15.12 -7.09
CA LEU A 61 -13.90 -14.51 -5.83
C LEU A 61 -13.05 -13.25 -6.04
N ASP A 62 -12.78 -12.87 -7.29
CA ASP A 62 -11.72 -11.91 -7.61
C ASP A 62 -12.21 -10.46 -7.66
N PHE A 63 -13.50 -10.22 -7.93
CA PHE A 63 -14.08 -8.88 -7.93
C PHE A 63 -15.60 -8.90 -7.71
N THR A 64 -16.14 -7.74 -7.37
CA THR A 64 -17.59 -7.46 -7.30
C THR A 64 -17.89 -6.16 -8.04
N VAL A 65 -18.99 -6.12 -8.81
CA VAL A 65 -19.54 -4.91 -9.41
C VAL A 65 -20.87 -4.56 -8.77
N TYR A 66 -20.96 -3.36 -8.20
CA TYR A 66 -22.19 -2.79 -7.68
C TYR A 66 -22.78 -1.82 -8.70
N HIS A 67 -23.95 -2.12 -9.23
CA HIS A 67 -24.69 -1.22 -10.11
C HIS A 67 -25.54 -0.25 -9.30
N SER A 68 -25.58 1.03 -9.69
CA SER A 68 -26.40 2.05 -9.02
C SER A 68 -26.15 2.10 -7.51
N LEU A 69 -24.89 2.25 -7.11
CA LEU A 69 -24.50 2.37 -5.71
C LEU A 69 -24.59 3.83 -5.28
N TRP A 70 -25.08 4.10 -4.07
CA TRP A 70 -25.33 5.47 -3.61
C TRP A 70 -24.42 5.85 -2.46
N TRP A 71 -23.85 7.04 -2.49
CA TRP A 71 -23.12 7.63 -1.39
C TRP A 71 -23.91 8.78 -0.77
N HIS A 72 -24.04 8.75 0.55
CA HIS A 72 -24.66 9.81 1.33
C HIS A 72 -24.14 9.81 2.76
N ASN A 73 -23.86 10.98 3.34
CA ASN A 73 -23.43 11.11 4.75
C ASN A 73 -22.34 10.09 5.15
N LYS A 74 -21.29 10.00 4.32
CA LYS A 74 -20.10 9.15 4.53
C LYS A 74 -20.34 7.64 4.47
N ARG A 75 -21.43 7.22 3.83
CA ARG A 75 -21.87 5.83 3.82
C ARG A 75 -22.36 5.45 2.43
N PHE A 76 -22.13 4.19 2.06
CA PHE A 76 -22.78 3.63 0.89
C PHE A 76 -24.14 3.02 1.23
N TYR A 77 -25.05 3.16 0.27
CA TYR A 77 -26.39 2.62 0.31
C TYR A 77 -26.66 1.81 -0.96
N ALA A 78 -27.19 0.61 -0.78
CA ALA A 78 -27.82 -0.17 -1.83
C ALA A 78 -29.31 0.17 -1.83
N VAL A 79 -29.82 0.77 -2.90
CA VAL A 79 -31.24 1.06 -3.05
C VAL A 79 -31.96 -0.22 -3.47
N LEU A 80 -32.82 -0.74 -2.61
CA LEU A 80 -33.50 -2.01 -2.80
C LEU A 80 -34.99 -1.78 -3.09
N ASP A 81 -35.43 -2.08 -4.30
CA ASP A 81 -36.84 -1.97 -4.67
C ASP A 81 -37.69 -3.08 -4.04
N GLY A 82 -39.00 -2.86 -3.97
CA GLY A 82 -39.95 -3.72 -3.25
C GLY A 82 -39.89 -5.22 -3.56
N SER A 83 -39.37 -5.62 -4.72
CA SER A 83 -39.16 -7.02 -5.13
C SER A 83 -37.86 -7.66 -4.64
N ASN A 84 -36.86 -6.87 -4.24
CA ASN A 84 -35.49 -7.33 -3.91
C ASN A 84 -35.11 -7.11 -2.43
N LYS A 85 -36.10 -6.92 -1.54
CA LYS A 85 -35.84 -6.63 -0.12
C LYS A 85 -35.10 -7.74 0.63
N ASP A 86 -35.17 -8.97 0.12
CA ASP A 86 -34.56 -10.17 0.72
C ASP A 86 -33.19 -10.51 0.11
N GLU A 87 -32.67 -9.70 -0.83
CA GLU A 87 -31.35 -9.93 -1.39
C GLU A 87 -30.29 -9.70 -0.31
N ALA A 88 -29.54 -10.76 0.02
CA ALA A 88 -28.55 -10.72 1.08
C ALA A 88 -27.37 -9.83 0.67
N LEU A 89 -27.38 -8.58 1.12
CA LEU A 89 -26.24 -7.70 1.02
C LEU A 89 -25.16 -8.15 1.99
N SER A 90 -23.91 -8.23 1.54
CA SER A 90 -22.81 -8.18 2.50
C SER A 90 -22.87 -6.86 3.25
N PRO A 91 -22.64 -6.85 4.57
CA PRO A 91 -22.62 -5.62 5.35
C PRO A 91 -21.42 -4.72 5.02
N ALA A 92 -20.40 -5.24 4.31
CA ALA A 92 -19.15 -4.53 4.03
C ALA A 92 -18.68 -4.71 2.58
N ILE A 93 -18.16 -3.63 2.02
CA ILE A 93 -17.40 -3.59 0.76
C ILE A 93 -15.92 -3.86 1.04
N SER A 94 -15.41 -3.29 2.14
CA SER A 94 -14.05 -3.42 2.64
C SER A 94 -14.02 -3.31 4.17
N MET A 95 -12.82 -3.39 4.77
CA MET A 95 -12.66 -3.21 6.21
C MET A 95 -13.02 -1.81 6.73
N ASN A 96 -12.92 -0.76 5.91
CA ASN A 96 -13.27 0.61 6.31
C ASN A 96 -14.63 1.06 5.76
N THR A 97 -15.19 0.33 4.78
CA THR A 97 -16.36 0.77 4.02
C THR A 97 -17.50 -0.24 4.11
N GLY A 98 -18.57 0.17 4.79
CA GLY A 98 -19.83 -0.56 4.88
C GLY A 98 -20.82 -0.19 3.78
N ILE A 99 -21.79 -1.08 3.53
CA ILE A 99 -22.95 -0.81 2.68
C ILE A 99 -24.24 -1.07 3.48
N MET A 100 -25.20 -0.15 3.37
CA MET A 100 -26.51 -0.26 4.02
C MET A 100 -27.60 -0.49 2.99
N GLY A 101 -28.45 -1.48 3.22
CA GLY A 101 -29.68 -1.64 2.45
C GLY A 101 -30.64 -0.49 2.72
N LEU A 102 -31.13 0.15 1.66
CA LEU A 102 -32.11 1.22 1.70
C LEU A 102 -33.35 0.76 0.93
N PRO A 103 -34.35 0.17 1.62
CA PRO A 103 -35.56 -0.30 0.96
C PRO A 103 -36.39 0.89 0.49
N VAL A 104 -36.70 0.93 -0.80
CA VAL A 104 -37.56 1.93 -1.42
C VAL A 104 -38.72 1.27 -2.16
N LYS A 105 -39.74 2.05 -2.53
CA LYS A 105 -40.87 1.55 -3.30
C LYS A 105 -40.50 1.36 -4.77
N ASP A 106 -39.77 2.34 -5.31
CA ASP A 106 -39.35 2.45 -6.71
C ASP A 106 -38.08 3.33 -6.76
N ALA A 107 -36.99 2.81 -7.33
CA ALA A 107 -35.69 3.49 -7.33
C ALA A 107 -35.69 4.79 -8.15
N GLN A 108 -36.39 4.81 -9.29
CA GLN A 108 -36.45 5.98 -10.16
C GLN A 108 -37.24 7.10 -9.48
N LEU A 109 -38.39 6.78 -8.89
CA LEU A 109 -39.17 7.74 -8.11
C LEU A 109 -38.39 8.23 -6.89
N TYR A 110 -37.62 7.37 -6.24
CA TYR A 110 -36.74 7.79 -5.14
C TYR A 110 -35.73 8.84 -5.63
N TYR A 111 -35.01 8.55 -6.72
CA TYR A 111 -34.06 9.47 -7.33
C TYR A 111 -34.69 10.81 -7.74
N ASP A 112 -35.86 10.78 -8.40
CA ASP A 112 -36.54 12.00 -8.88
C ASP A 112 -36.92 12.95 -7.73
N ASN A 113 -36.98 12.45 -6.49
CA ASN A 113 -37.27 13.23 -5.28
C ASN A 113 -36.02 13.61 -4.46
N LEU A 114 -34.81 13.26 -4.93
CA LEU A 114 -33.55 13.60 -4.26
C LEU A 114 -32.87 14.80 -4.90
N MET A 115 -32.18 15.59 -4.07
CA MET A 115 -31.08 16.42 -4.55
C MET A 115 -29.88 15.49 -4.79
N ALA A 116 -29.73 14.98 -6.01
CA ALA A 116 -28.74 13.96 -6.33
C ALA A 116 -27.81 14.38 -7.47
N GLY A 117 -26.52 14.07 -7.31
CA GLY A 117 -25.55 13.97 -8.40
C GLY A 117 -25.47 12.55 -8.95
N TRP A 118 -24.98 12.41 -10.18
CA TRP A 118 -24.75 11.11 -10.80
C TRP A 118 -23.37 11.04 -11.46
N VAL A 119 -22.60 10.01 -11.12
CA VAL A 119 -21.30 9.72 -11.72
C VAL A 119 -21.48 8.61 -12.75
N PRO A 120 -21.48 8.93 -14.06
CA PRO A 120 -21.62 7.92 -15.10
C PRO A 120 -20.32 7.12 -15.29
N GLY A 121 -20.47 5.96 -15.93
CA GLY A 121 -19.39 5.05 -16.26
C GLY A 121 -18.93 4.18 -15.09
N THR A 122 -17.76 3.59 -15.25
CA THR A 122 -17.22 2.64 -14.25
C THR A 122 -16.31 3.35 -13.27
N SER A 123 -16.62 3.20 -11.99
CA SER A 123 -15.84 3.71 -10.88
C SER A 123 -15.08 2.57 -10.21
N LEU A 124 -13.75 2.63 -10.16
CA LEU A 124 -12.96 1.74 -9.32
C LEU A 124 -12.94 2.29 -7.90
N LEU A 125 -13.41 1.50 -6.94
CA LEU A 125 -13.28 1.84 -5.52
C LEU A 125 -11.91 1.38 -5.01
N LEU A 126 -11.13 2.31 -4.47
CA LEU A 126 -9.88 2.00 -3.77
C LEU A 126 -10.00 2.41 -2.31
N ASP A 127 -9.93 1.42 -1.42
CA ASP A 127 -9.96 1.62 0.04
C ASP A 127 -8.63 1.20 0.65
N LEU A 128 -7.81 2.19 1.02
CA LEU A 128 -6.55 1.90 1.68
C LEU A 128 -6.82 1.56 3.14
N ALA A 129 -6.60 0.32 3.55
CA ALA A 129 -6.83 -0.16 4.92
C ALA A 129 -6.34 0.78 6.03
N PHE A 130 -5.19 1.43 5.81
CA PHE A 130 -4.50 2.26 6.78
C PHE A 130 -4.28 3.68 6.25
N PRO A 131 -5.34 4.51 6.17
CA PRO A 131 -5.23 5.86 5.59
C PRO A 131 -4.34 6.80 6.40
N ALA A 132 -4.02 6.45 7.66
CA ALA A 132 -3.06 7.17 8.49
C ALA A 132 -1.59 6.97 8.07
N PHE A 133 -1.29 5.94 7.26
CA PHE A 133 0.05 5.60 6.80
C PHE A 133 0.08 5.47 5.27
N PRO A 134 -0.26 6.53 4.52
CA PRO A 134 -0.36 6.49 3.05
C PRO A 134 1.00 6.27 2.38
N ASP A 135 2.10 6.46 3.10
CA ASP A 135 3.48 6.23 2.68
C ASP A 135 3.89 4.74 2.79
N ASN A 136 3.07 3.90 3.43
CA ASN A 136 3.34 2.48 3.53
C ASN A 136 3.03 1.75 2.21
N MET A 137 4.06 1.69 1.36
CA MET A 137 4.04 1.02 0.05
C MET A 137 3.52 -0.42 0.09
N GLY A 138 3.76 -1.16 1.17
CA GLY A 138 3.32 -2.55 1.30
C GLY A 138 1.80 -2.68 1.19
N HIS A 139 1.05 -1.81 1.86
CA HIS A 139 -0.41 -1.83 1.82
C HIS A 139 -0.97 -1.43 0.46
N TRP A 140 -0.31 -0.50 -0.24
CA TRP A 140 -0.64 -0.17 -1.62
C TRP A 140 -0.44 -1.36 -2.56
N MET A 141 0.64 -2.12 -2.40
CA MET A 141 0.85 -3.34 -3.19
C MET A 141 -0.27 -4.35 -2.98
N GLU A 142 -0.66 -4.58 -1.73
CA GLU A 142 -1.72 -5.54 -1.40
C GLU A 142 -3.07 -5.15 -2.02
N ALA A 143 -3.35 -3.85 -2.18
CA ALA A 143 -4.55 -3.35 -2.85
C ALA A 143 -4.42 -3.32 -4.39
N LEU A 144 -3.28 -2.84 -4.92
CA LEU A 144 -3.13 -2.53 -6.34
C LEU A 144 -2.77 -3.73 -7.21
N LEU A 145 -2.09 -4.75 -6.68
CA LEU A 145 -1.76 -5.93 -7.49
C LEU A 145 -3.01 -6.77 -7.85
N PRO A 146 -3.94 -7.03 -6.92
CA PRO A 146 -5.22 -7.65 -7.27
C PRO A 146 -6.02 -6.81 -8.26
N VAL A 147 -6.03 -5.48 -8.10
CA VAL A 147 -6.66 -4.55 -9.06
C VAL A 147 -6.08 -4.77 -10.46
N TYR A 148 -4.76 -4.71 -10.62
CA TYR A 148 -4.14 -4.94 -11.93
C TYR A 148 -4.53 -6.30 -12.51
N ASN A 149 -4.58 -7.35 -11.68
CA ASN A 149 -4.95 -8.68 -12.13
C ASN A 149 -6.40 -8.74 -12.65
N VAL A 150 -7.35 -8.18 -11.90
CA VAL A 150 -8.77 -8.08 -12.32
C VAL A 150 -8.88 -7.29 -13.63
N LEU A 151 -8.16 -6.16 -13.73
CA LEU A 151 -8.24 -5.28 -14.88
C LEU A 151 -7.63 -5.91 -16.14
N GLU A 152 -6.48 -6.58 -16.03
CA GLU A 152 -5.79 -7.29 -17.12
C GLU A 152 -6.60 -8.48 -17.63
N GLN A 153 -7.26 -9.23 -16.76
CA GLN A 153 -8.12 -10.36 -17.17
C GLN A 153 -9.38 -9.91 -17.90
N GLY A 154 -9.90 -8.73 -17.57
CA GLY A 154 -11.02 -8.12 -18.29
C GLY A 154 -12.39 -8.76 -18.06
N LEU A 155 -12.51 -9.77 -17.18
CA LEU A 155 -13.78 -10.46 -16.87
C LEU A 155 -14.85 -9.51 -16.34
N TRP A 156 -14.45 -8.48 -15.59
CA TRP A 156 -15.36 -7.44 -15.09
C TRP A 156 -16.11 -6.68 -16.20
N LYS A 157 -15.60 -6.68 -17.44
CA LYS A 157 -16.24 -5.94 -18.54
C LYS A 157 -17.60 -6.50 -18.93
N SER A 158 -17.82 -7.82 -18.84
CA SER A 158 -19.13 -8.43 -19.09
C SER A 158 -20.16 -8.14 -18.01
N ALA A 159 -19.70 -7.71 -16.83
CA ALA A 159 -20.57 -7.31 -15.73
C ALA A 159 -21.09 -5.88 -15.89
N LEU A 160 -20.51 -5.05 -16.77
CA LEU A 160 -20.89 -3.63 -16.92
C LEU A 160 -22.14 -3.43 -17.78
N PRO A 161 -22.84 -2.29 -17.63
CA PRO A 161 -23.81 -1.83 -18.62
C PRO A 161 -23.17 -1.68 -20.02
N GLU A 162 -23.98 -1.62 -21.09
CA GLU A 162 -23.49 -1.37 -22.45
C GLU A 162 -22.71 -0.03 -22.52
N GLY A 163 -21.38 -0.06 -22.35
CA GLY A 163 -20.58 1.16 -22.23
C GLY A 163 -19.11 0.95 -21.85
N SER A 164 -18.27 1.85 -22.38
CA SER A 164 -16.81 2.07 -22.27
C SER A 164 -15.86 0.86 -22.24
N GLY A 165 -16.07 -0.16 -21.41
CA GLY A 165 -15.09 -1.22 -21.17
C GLY A 165 -13.78 -0.70 -20.52
N PHE A 166 -13.87 0.47 -19.87
CA PHE A 166 -12.76 1.19 -19.26
C PHE A 166 -13.13 1.65 -17.83
N ILE A 167 -12.12 2.00 -17.04
CA ILE A 167 -12.29 2.69 -15.76
C ILE A 167 -12.37 4.20 -16.03
N ASP A 168 -13.53 4.77 -15.74
CA ASP A 168 -13.82 6.18 -15.99
C ASP A 168 -13.46 7.06 -14.79
N ASN A 169 -13.62 6.50 -13.58
CA ASN A 169 -13.42 7.16 -12.30
C ASN A 169 -12.68 6.27 -11.29
N ILE A 170 -11.94 6.88 -10.36
CA ILE A 170 -11.46 6.27 -9.12
C ILE A 170 -12.15 6.95 -7.96
N VAL A 171 -12.56 6.18 -6.96
CA VAL A 171 -13.13 6.70 -5.72
C VAL A 171 -12.27 6.25 -4.55
N PHE A 172 -11.64 7.22 -3.88
CA PHE A 172 -10.95 7.04 -2.61
C PHE A 172 -11.88 7.47 -1.47
N VAL A 173 -12.32 6.50 -0.68
CA VAL A 173 -13.37 6.74 0.34
C VAL A 173 -12.83 7.09 1.73
N ASN A 174 -11.51 6.99 1.91
CA ASN A 174 -10.86 7.26 3.19
C ASN A 174 -9.54 8.03 3.07
N LEU A 175 -9.18 8.48 1.85
CA LEU A 175 -7.98 9.28 1.60
C LEU A 175 -8.38 10.68 1.12
N ARG A 176 -7.63 11.68 1.59
CA ARG A 176 -7.66 13.05 1.07
C ARG A 176 -6.57 13.23 0.02
N ARG A 177 -6.72 14.21 -0.87
CA ARG A 177 -5.74 14.47 -1.94
C ARG A 177 -4.36 14.78 -1.37
N ASP A 178 -4.32 15.59 -0.31
CA ASP A 178 -3.09 15.97 0.38
C ASP A 178 -2.37 14.78 1.03
N ASN A 179 -3.05 13.66 1.29
CA ASN A 179 -2.38 12.45 1.80
C ASN A 179 -1.43 11.84 0.76
N LEU A 180 -1.68 12.08 -0.54
CA LEU A 180 -0.94 11.46 -1.64
C LEU A 180 -0.12 12.46 -2.47
N ALA A 181 -0.29 13.77 -2.25
CA ALA A 181 0.25 14.81 -3.13
C ALA A 181 1.76 14.67 -3.40
N ASP A 182 2.54 14.28 -2.40
CA ASP A 182 4.00 14.17 -2.48
C ASP A 182 4.51 12.71 -2.58
N LEU A 183 3.62 11.75 -2.84
CA LEU A 183 3.96 10.32 -2.91
C LEU A 183 4.02 9.85 -4.37
N ASP A 184 5.08 10.26 -5.07
CA ASP A 184 5.33 9.91 -6.49
C ASP A 184 5.17 8.41 -6.74
N TRP A 185 5.77 7.58 -5.87
CA TRP A 185 5.66 6.13 -5.93
C TRP A 185 4.21 5.63 -5.97
N VAL A 186 3.32 6.20 -5.14
CA VAL A 186 1.91 5.76 -5.06
C VAL A 186 1.18 6.11 -6.35
N TRP A 187 1.41 7.30 -6.90
CA TRP A 187 0.80 7.73 -8.15
C TRP A 187 1.22 6.87 -9.34
N GLU A 188 2.51 6.57 -9.46
CA GLU A 188 3.01 5.69 -10.53
C GLU A 188 2.45 4.27 -10.39
N MET A 189 2.34 3.76 -9.17
CA MET A 189 1.73 2.46 -8.92
C MET A 189 0.24 2.40 -9.26
N ILE A 190 -0.52 3.46 -8.96
CA ILE A 190 -1.93 3.56 -9.36
C ILE A 190 -2.05 3.58 -10.89
N LYS A 191 -1.26 4.42 -11.59
CA LYS A 191 -1.25 4.48 -13.06
C LYS A 191 -0.95 3.12 -13.66
N LEU A 192 0.09 2.45 -13.14
CA LEU A 192 0.52 1.13 -13.60
C LEU A 192 -0.57 0.08 -13.38
N ALA A 193 -1.22 0.07 -12.22
CA ALA A 193 -2.31 -0.85 -11.90
C ALA A 193 -3.53 -0.65 -12.82
N LEU A 194 -3.80 0.58 -13.24
CA LEU A 194 -4.96 0.93 -14.06
C LEU A 194 -4.73 0.77 -15.56
N ALA A 195 -3.47 0.76 -16.01
CA ALA A 195 -3.11 0.77 -17.44
C ALA A 195 -3.92 -0.20 -18.32
N PRO A 196 -4.22 -1.46 -17.91
CA PRO A 196 -5.01 -2.38 -18.74
C PRO A 196 -6.46 -1.95 -19.03
N ALA A 197 -6.99 -1.04 -18.22
CA ALA A 197 -8.38 -0.60 -18.28
C ALA A 197 -8.54 0.90 -18.55
N LEU A 198 -7.49 1.57 -19.02
CA LEU A 198 -7.57 2.96 -19.47
C LEU A 198 -7.75 3.05 -21.00
N PRO A 199 -8.49 4.04 -21.51
CA PRO A 199 -8.53 4.33 -22.94
C PRO A 199 -7.14 4.65 -23.49
N PRO A 200 -6.87 4.35 -24.78
CA PRO A 200 -5.64 4.80 -25.43
C PRO A 200 -5.48 6.32 -25.29
N ASN A 201 -4.30 6.79 -24.85
CA ASN A 201 -3.95 8.19 -24.60
C ASN A 201 -4.56 8.84 -23.34
N LYS A 202 -5.08 8.05 -22.40
CA LYS A 202 -5.51 8.56 -21.09
C LYS A 202 -4.61 8.04 -19.99
N ASP A 203 -3.85 8.93 -19.35
CA ASP A 203 -2.90 8.54 -18.30
C ASP A 203 -3.60 8.21 -16.98
N MET A 204 -4.69 8.92 -16.66
CA MET A 204 -5.46 8.72 -15.43
C MET A 204 -6.96 8.99 -15.64
N PRO A 205 -7.85 8.26 -14.94
CA PRO A 205 -9.28 8.56 -14.87
C PRO A 205 -9.55 9.77 -13.98
N ARG A 206 -10.84 10.17 -13.89
CA ARG A 206 -11.24 11.16 -12.89
C ARG A 206 -11.08 10.58 -11.50
N ILE A 207 -10.72 11.39 -10.51
CA ILE A 207 -10.48 10.92 -9.15
C ILE A 207 -11.35 11.69 -8.18
N LEU A 208 -12.14 10.95 -7.40
CA LEU A 208 -12.95 11.44 -6.29
C LEU A 208 -12.27 11.05 -4.98
N PHE A 209 -11.85 12.04 -4.21
CA PHE A 209 -11.27 11.86 -2.88
C PHE A 209 -12.32 12.00 -1.78
N TYR A 210 -12.00 11.46 -0.60
CA TYR A 210 -12.88 11.50 0.56
C TYR A 210 -13.24 12.93 0.96
N GLU A 211 -12.31 13.88 0.83
CA GLU A 211 -12.62 15.28 1.14
C GLU A 211 -13.70 15.86 0.22
N GLU A 212 -13.70 15.54 -1.07
CA GLU A 212 -14.73 16.01 -2.00
C GLU A 212 -16.10 15.42 -1.64
N LEU A 213 -16.10 14.15 -1.20
CA LEU A 213 -17.28 13.45 -0.67
C LEU A 213 -17.74 14.01 0.70
N ASP A 214 -16.81 14.47 1.53
CA ASP A 214 -17.08 15.04 2.87
C ASP A 214 -17.62 16.48 2.80
N HIS A 215 -17.24 17.24 1.77
CA HIS A 215 -17.73 18.60 1.54
C HIS A 215 -19.09 18.66 0.81
N MET A 216 -19.66 17.51 0.42
CA MET A 216 -21.01 17.47 -0.13
C MET A 216 -22.04 18.03 0.87
N ASP A 217 -23.07 18.70 0.36
CA ASP A 217 -24.21 19.10 1.21
C ASP A 217 -24.83 17.85 1.87
N LYS A 218 -25.20 17.96 3.14
CA LYS A 218 -25.73 16.82 3.93
C LYS A 218 -27.08 16.31 3.41
N ALA A 219 -27.79 17.09 2.60
CA ALA A 219 -29.00 16.67 1.91
C ALA A 219 -28.72 16.14 0.50
N SER A 220 -27.51 16.31 -0.03
CA SER A 220 -27.12 15.78 -1.33
C SER A 220 -26.85 14.28 -1.28
N TRP A 221 -27.16 13.62 -2.39
CA TRP A 221 -26.84 12.21 -2.66
C TRP A 221 -25.93 12.13 -3.88
N LEU A 222 -25.08 11.12 -3.95
CA LEU A 222 -24.27 10.83 -5.12
C LEU A 222 -24.52 9.39 -5.57
N GLY A 223 -25.13 9.22 -6.73
CA GLY A 223 -25.24 7.89 -7.35
C GLY A 223 -24.02 7.60 -8.23
N LEU A 224 -23.56 6.35 -8.21
CA LEU A 224 -22.50 5.83 -9.07
C LEU A 224 -23.07 4.71 -9.95
N GLU A 225 -22.87 4.83 -11.27
CA GLU A 225 -23.48 3.91 -12.23
C GLU A 225 -23.02 2.46 -12.07
N ALA A 226 -21.71 2.25 -12.06
CA ALA A 226 -21.09 0.95 -11.77
C ALA A 226 -19.86 1.16 -10.88
N VAL A 227 -19.77 0.43 -9.78
CA VAL A 227 -18.64 0.46 -8.85
C VAL A 227 -17.96 -0.91 -8.85
N LEU A 228 -16.76 -0.97 -9.41
CA LEU A 228 -15.89 -2.13 -9.39
C LEU A 228 -15.07 -2.15 -8.10
N VAL A 229 -15.06 -3.29 -7.43
CA VAL A 229 -14.26 -3.56 -6.24
C VAL A 229 -13.46 -4.83 -6.51
N ALA A 230 -12.14 -4.71 -6.63
CA ALA A 230 -11.27 -5.88 -6.68
C ALA A 230 -11.18 -6.50 -5.28
N THR A 231 -11.22 -7.82 -5.20
CA THR A 231 -10.99 -8.53 -3.95
C THR A 231 -9.50 -8.49 -3.63
N ASP A 232 -9.17 -7.93 -2.48
CA ASP A 232 -7.82 -7.86 -1.95
C ASP A 232 -7.78 -8.39 -0.51
N ARG A 233 -6.72 -8.11 0.26
CA ARG A 233 -6.64 -8.53 1.66
C ARG A 233 -7.68 -7.86 2.57
N TYR A 234 -8.10 -6.67 2.21
CA TYR A 234 -8.89 -5.72 2.99
C TYR A 234 -10.29 -5.48 2.38
N SER A 235 -10.48 -5.86 1.13
CA SER A 235 -11.67 -5.61 0.32
C SER A 235 -12.21 -6.91 -0.29
N GLY A 236 -13.52 -6.96 -0.53
CA GLY A 236 -14.18 -8.11 -1.15
C GLY A 236 -14.98 -8.97 -0.18
N HIS A 237 -15.92 -9.74 -0.73
CA HIS A 237 -16.81 -10.61 0.04
C HIS A 237 -16.05 -11.82 0.60
N ALA A 238 -15.83 -11.85 1.91
CA ALA A 238 -15.85 -13.14 2.60
C ALA A 238 -17.32 -13.63 2.58
N PRO A 239 -17.59 -14.87 2.15
CA PRO A 239 -18.92 -15.44 2.23
C PRO A 239 -19.50 -15.24 3.64
N LEU A 240 -20.79 -14.94 3.72
CA LEU A 240 -21.60 -14.73 4.93
C LEU A 240 -21.66 -15.95 5.89
N VAL A 241 -20.72 -16.89 5.78
CA VAL A 241 -20.62 -18.06 6.64
C VAL A 241 -20.20 -17.58 8.03
N GLN A 242 -21.22 -17.44 8.88
CA GLN A 242 -21.16 -17.30 10.33
C GLN A 242 -20.82 -15.90 10.88
N GLN A 243 -21.74 -14.99 10.63
CA GLN A 243 -22.01 -13.83 11.48
C GLN A 243 -22.17 -14.25 12.96
N CYS A 244 -21.70 -13.38 13.87
CA CYS A 244 -21.87 -13.42 15.34
C CYS A 244 -20.79 -14.15 16.15
N THR A 245 -19.58 -13.60 16.21
CA THR A 245 -18.98 -13.19 17.51
C THR A 245 -18.05 -12.00 17.28
N CYS A 246 -18.13 -10.98 18.13
CA CYS A 246 -17.23 -9.82 18.12
C CYS A 246 -15.78 -10.17 18.55
N LEU A 247 -15.42 -11.46 18.59
CA LEU A 247 -14.23 -11.99 19.25
C LEU A 247 -13.54 -13.13 18.48
N SER A 248 -14.10 -13.66 17.39
CA SER A 248 -13.35 -14.61 16.57
C SER A 248 -12.46 -13.87 15.57
N LEU A 249 -11.15 -13.99 15.78
CA LEU A 249 -10.06 -13.38 15.03
C LEU A 249 -9.80 -14.03 13.66
N ALA A 250 -10.78 -14.76 13.10
CA ALA A 250 -10.65 -15.37 11.78
C ALA A 250 -10.67 -14.30 10.66
N PRO A 251 -10.02 -14.53 9.50
CA PRO A 251 -9.91 -13.54 8.44
C PRO A 251 -11.31 -13.27 7.85
N ARG A 252 -11.89 -12.10 8.16
CA ARG A 252 -13.15 -11.64 7.55
C ARG A 252 -12.96 -11.10 6.12
N TYR A 253 -11.72 -11.06 5.63
CA TYR A 253 -11.34 -10.51 4.34
C TYR A 253 -10.13 -11.28 3.81
N GLY A 254 -10.07 -11.48 2.49
CA GLY A 254 -8.99 -12.17 1.79
C GLY A 254 -9.27 -13.63 1.41
N ARG A 255 -8.60 -14.10 0.36
CA ARG A 255 -8.62 -15.50 -0.08
C ARG A 255 -8.00 -16.40 1.02
N GLU A 256 -8.56 -17.57 1.25
CA GLU A 256 -8.05 -18.55 2.24
C GLU A 256 -6.60 -18.98 1.96
N ASP A 257 -6.14 -18.83 0.72
CA ASP A 257 -4.75 -19.11 0.32
C ASP A 257 -3.74 -18.05 0.80
N GLY A 258 -4.21 -16.91 1.32
CA GLY A 258 -3.37 -15.81 1.81
C GLY A 258 -2.56 -15.12 0.71
N LEU A 259 -2.96 -15.24 -0.56
CA LEU A 259 -2.24 -14.63 -1.68
C LEU A 259 -2.56 -13.13 -1.77
N ASN A 260 -1.65 -12.28 -1.28
CA ASN A 260 -1.75 -10.83 -1.37
C ASN A 260 -0.93 -10.25 -2.55
N GLY A 261 -1.01 -10.88 -3.73
CA GLY A 261 -0.20 -10.52 -4.90
C GLY A 261 -0.94 -10.79 -6.23
N PHE A 262 -0.21 -11.15 -7.27
CA PHE A 262 -0.83 -11.56 -8.55
C PHE A 262 -1.50 -12.93 -8.44
N PHE A 263 -2.62 -13.12 -9.15
CA PHE A 263 -3.26 -14.46 -9.23
C PHE A 263 -2.51 -15.35 -10.22
N GLU A 264 -1.89 -14.73 -11.23
CA GLU A 264 -1.10 -15.41 -12.25
C GLU A 264 0.29 -14.78 -12.39
N ALA A 265 1.32 -15.61 -12.38
CA ALA A 265 2.71 -15.16 -12.53
C ALA A 265 2.97 -14.40 -13.84
N GLU A 266 2.25 -14.74 -14.91
CA GLU A 266 2.36 -14.05 -16.21
C GLU A 266 1.86 -12.61 -16.13
N VAL A 267 0.73 -12.38 -15.44
CA VAL A 267 0.21 -11.03 -15.18
C VAL A 267 1.24 -10.22 -14.39
N GLY A 268 1.88 -10.82 -13.38
CA GLY A 268 2.94 -10.16 -12.63
C GLY A 268 4.18 -9.81 -13.47
N ARG A 269 4.55 -10.66 -14.45
CA ARG A 269 5.62 -10.34 -15.40
C ARG A 269 5.27 -9.14 -16.27
N LYS A 270 4.04 -9.09 -16.81
CA LYS A 270 3.55 -7.93 -17.59
C LYS A 270 3.52 -6.66 -16.77
N PHE A 271 3.09 -6.74 -15.50
CA PHE A 271 3.10 -5.60 -14.58
C PHE A 271 4.52 -5.06 -14.40
N ARG A 272 5.48 -5.94 -14.10
CA ARG A 272 6.90 -5.57 -13.95
C ARG A 272 7.44 -4.97 -15.25
N GLU A 273 7.17 -5.58 -16.39
CA GLU A 273 7.62 -5.08 -17.70
C GLU A 273 7.06 -3.69 -18.01
N ALA A 274 5.75 -3.48 -17.80
CA ALA A 274 5.11 -2.19 -17.98
C ALA A 274 5.72 -1.11 -17.08
N ALA A 275 6.07 -1.44 -15.82
CA ALA A 275 6.75 -0.52 -14.91
C ALA A 275 8.06 0.00 -15.49
N PHE A 276 8.90 -0.88 -16.04
CA PHE A 276 10.18 -0.49 -16.65
C PHE A 276 9.96 0.30 -17.95
N ASN A 277 9.08 -0.19 -18.83
CA ASN A 277 8.82 0.44 -20.12
C ASN A 277 8.27 1.85 -19.99
N ASN A 278 7.36 2.11 -19.04
CA ASN A 278 6.78 3.44 -18.80
C ASN A 278 7.82 4.50 -18.41
N HIS A 279 8.98 4.07 -17.88
CA HIS A 279 10.09 4.95 -17.52
C HIS A 279 11.27 4.87 -18.50
N GLY A 280 11.09 4.26 -19.68
CA GLY A 280 12.15 4.11 -20.67
C GLY A 280 13.33 3.25 -20.20
N LEU A 281 13.11 2.41 -19.19
CA LEU A 281 14.09 1.48 -18.66
C LEU A 281 13.92 0.11 -19.31
N GLN A 282 15.02 -0.64 -19.42
CA GLN A 282 14.94 -2.02 -19.89
C GLN A 282 14.40 -2.94 -18.78
N PRO A 283 13.35 -3.72 -19.05
CA PRO A 283 12.87 -4.70 -18.09
C PRO A 283 13.96 -5.75 -17.84
N PRO A 284 14.13 -6.21 -16.59
CA PRO A 284 15.09 -7.26 -16.28
C PRO A 284 14.80 -8.56 -17.04
N ALA A 285 15.77 -9.02 -17.83
CA ALA A 285 15.71 -10.29 -18.52
C ALA A 285 16.21 -11.45 -17.64
N ALA A 286 15.69 -12.66 -17.87
CA ALA A 286 16.18 -13.86 -17.21
C ALA A 286 17.62 -14.20 -17.67
N GLY A 287 18.39 -14.86 -16.80
CA GLY A 287 19.64 -15.52 -17.17
C GLY A 287 20.93 -14.73 -16.92
N ASN A 288 20.87 -13.43 -16.60
CA ASN A 288 22.05 -12.68 -16.14
C ASN A 288 21.73 -11.85 -14.90
N LEU A 289 21.85 -12.47 -13.73
CA LEU A 289 21.62 -11.80 -12.47
C LEU A 289 22.68 -10.73 -12.21
N PRO A 290 22.30 -9.49 -11.83
CA PRO A 290 23.25 -8.48 -11.43
C PRO A 290 24.16 -8.96 -10.30
N ARG A 291 25.46 -8.73 -10.44
CA ARG A 291 26.47 -9.10 -9.43
C ARG A 291 26.53 -8.07 -8.31
N THR A 292 25.40 -7.82 -7.66
CA THR A 292 25.28 -6.78 -6.63
C THR A 292 24.35 -7.19 -5.50
N ILE A 293 24.86 -7.03 -4.27
CA ILE A 293 24.11 -7.07 -3.03
C ILE A 293 23.72 -5.63 -2.66
N THR A 294 22.43 -5.38 -2.52
CA THR A 294 21.90 -4.08 -2.07
C THR A 294 21.33 -4.24 -0.66
N LEU A 295 21.88 -3.52 0.32
CA LEU A 295 21.24 -3.34 1.62
C LEU A 295 20.25 -2.17 1.53
N LEU A 296 18.97 -2.49 1.48
CA LEU A 296 17.88 -1.52 1.46
C LEU A 296 17.57 -1.05 2.88
N SER A 297 17.47 0.26 3.08
CA SER A 297 17.16 0.87 4.38
C SER A 297 16.24 2.09 4.20
N ALA A 298 15.41 2.38 5.19
CA ALA A 298 14.66 3.64 5.24
C ALA A 298 15.55 4.79 5.74
N VAL A 299 15.26 6.03 5.33
CA VAL A 299 15.96 7.22 5.85
C VAL A 299 15.71 7.39 7.35
N GLN A 300 16.78 7.72 8.09
CA GLN A 300 16.68 8.07 9.51
C GLN A 300 15.95 9.42 9.68
N GLY A 301 14.91 9.45 10.51
CA GLY A 301 14.18 10.68 10.87
C GLY A 301 12.81 10.88 10.22
N GLU A 302 12.37 10.00 9.31
CA GLU A 302 10.98 9.98 8.84
C GLU A 302 10.06 9.23 9.85
N GLU A 303 8.74 9.19 9.64
CA GLU A 303 7.84 8.41 10.51
C GLU A 303 8.20 6.91 10.55
N CYS A 304 8.95 6.43 9.55
CA CYS A 304 9.59 5.11 9.50
C CYS A 304 10.96 5.03 10.24
N ALA A 305 11.39 6.08 10.95
CA ALA A 305 12.66 6.14 11.68
C ALA A 305 12.81 5.04 12.73
N TRP A 306 11.70 4.43 13.14
CA TRP A 306 11.66 3.32 14.08
C TRP A 306 12.08 1.97 13.48
N LEU A 307 12.27 1.88 12.15
CA LEU A 307 12.66 0.64 11.44
C LEU A 307 14.20 0.50 11.33
N GLN A 308 14.94 0.59 12.43
CA GLN A 308 16.41 0.56 12.40
C GLN A 308 16.99 -0.85 12.59
N VAL A 309 18.03 -1.17 11.83
CA VAL A 309 19.00 -2.23 12.18
C VAL A 309 20.12 -1.58 12.98
N VAL A 310 20.21 -1.85 14.28
CA VAL A 310 21.13 -1.11 15.17
C VAL A 310 22.60 -1.47 14.96
N ASN A 311 22.88 -2.71 14.52
CA ASN A 311 24.22 -3.17 14.14
C ASN A 311 24.41 -3.16 12.63
N ARG A 312 23.95 -2.09 11.96
CA ARG A 312 24.02 -1.93 10.49
C ARG A 312 25.43 -2.05 9.93
N GLU A 313 26.44 -1.51 10.60
CA GLU A 313 27.84 -1.59 10.16
C GLU A 313 28.36 -3.03 10.21
N GLU A 314 28.00 -3.79 11.24
CA GLU A 314 28.31 -5.22 11.37
C GLU A 314 27.65 -6.02 10.24
N LEU A 315 26.36 -5.74 9.96
CA LEU A 315 25.65 -6.36 8.86
C LEU A 315 26.29 -6.00 7.51
N MET A 316 26.66 -4.73 7.29
CA MET A 316 27.33 -4.31 6.06
C MET A 316 28.68 -5.03 5.88
N GLY A 317 29.46 -5.19 6.95
CA GLY A 317 30.71 -5.96 6.93
C GLY A 317 30.48 -7.42 6.52
N ALA A 318 29.50 -8.09 7.12
CA ALA A 318 29.15 -9.46 6.75
C ALA A 318 28.71 -9.57 5.28
N LEU A 319 27.93 -8.61 4.76
CA LEU A 319 27.55 -8.58 3.35
C LEU A 319 28.76 -8.35 2.43
N GLN A 320 29.71 -7.50 2.82
CA GLN A 320 30.97 -7.27 2.09
C GLN A 320 31.83 -8.54 2.02
N ASP A 321 31.92 -9.31 3.11
CA ASP A 321 32.64 -10.58 3.14
C ASP A 321 32.03 -11.61 2.18
N ILE A 322 30.69 -11.68 2.13
CA ILE A 322 29.95 -12.50 1.15
C ILE A 322 30.23 -12.00 -0.27
N GLY A 323 30.16 -10.69 -0.47
CA GLY A 323 30.40 -10.07 -1.77
C GLY A 323 31.81 -10.36 -2.29
N HIS A 324 32.83 -10.22 -1.45
CA HIS A 324 34.20 -10.58 -1.76
C HIS A 324 34.32 -12.07 -2.14
N THR A 325 33.69 -12.95 -1.36
CA THR A 325 33.75 -14.41 -1.58
C THR A 325 33.06 -14.84 -2.87
N LEU A 326 31.94 -14.21 -3.22
CA LEU A 326 31.10 -14.59 -4.37
C LEU A 326 31.31 -13.71 -5.62
N GLY A 327 32.21 -12.73 -5.56
CA GLY A 327 32.44 -11.77 -6.63
C GLY A 327 31.24 -10.87 -6.90
N LEU A 328 30.58 -10.39 -5.84
CA LEU A 328 29.45 -9.46 -5.89
C LEU A 328 29.87 -8.10 -5.30
N ALA A 329 29.48 -7.02 -5.96
CA ALA A 329 29.58 -5.68 -5.38
C ALA A 329 28.55 -5.53 -4.25
N VAL A 330 28.87 -4.74 -3.22
CA VAL A 330 27.94 -4.46 -2.11
C VAL A 330 27.70 -2.96 -2.03
N ARG A 331 26.43 -2.56 -1.90
CA ARG A 331 26.05 -1.15 -1.76
C ARG A 331 24.92 -0.97 -0.76
N PRO A 332 24.93 0.09 0.06
CA PRO A 332 23.73 0.57 0.73
C PRO A 332 22.84 1.30 -0.28
N TYR A 333 21.53 1.18 -0.09
CA TYR A 333 20.55 2.06 -0.72
C TYR A 333 19.54 2.50 0.33
N THR A 334 19.44 3.81 0.50
CA THR A 334 18.51 4.41 1.46
C THR A 334 17.48 5.22 0.68
N ALA A 335 16.20 5.00 0.94
CA ALA A 335 15.11 5.67 0.27
C ALA A 335 13.95 6.01 1.23
N THR A 336 13.08 6.89 0.77
CA THR A 336 11.85 7.34 1.45
C THR A 336 10.68 7.09 0.53
N ALA A 337 9.44 7.01 1.05
CA ALA A 337 8.27 6.87 0.17
C ALA A 337 8.08 7.97 -0.88
N ARG A 338 8.82 9.09 -0.73
CA ARG A 338 8.85 10.23 -1.64
C ARG A 338 9.97 10.17 -2.68
N ALA A 339 10.85 9.16 -2.62
CA ALA A 339 11.86 8.99 -3.65
C ALA A 339 11.18 8.72 -5.01
N PRO A 340 11.73 9.27 -6.12
CA PRO A 340 11.14 9.06 -7.44
C PRO A 340 10.98 7.57 -7.77
N PHE A 341 9.85 7.18 -8.35
CA PHE A 341 9.57 5.77 -8.67
C PHE A 341 10.66 5.14 -9.55
N GLU A 342 11.17 5.89 -10.53
CA GLU A 342 12.28 5.47 -11.40
C GLU A 342 13.55 5.09 -10.61
N SER A 343 13.83 5.76 -9.48
CA SER A 343 14.97 5.45 -8.61
C SER A 343 14.88 4.03 -8.07
N TYR A 344 13.68 3.61 -7.66
CA TYR A 344 13.42 2.25 -7.21
C TYR A 344 13.64 1.24 -8.33
N LEU A 345 13.03 1.46 -9.50
CA LEU A 345 13.17 0.58 -10.66
C LEU A 345 14.66 0.42 -11.04
N SER A 346 15.37 1.53 -11.14
CA SER A 346 16.80 1.60 -11.46
C SER A 346 17.65 0.81 -10.47
N VAL A 347 17.37 0.92 -9.17
CA VAL A 347 18.07 0.15 -8.13
C VAL A 347 17.73 -1.33 -8.19
N MET A 348 16.45 -1.69 -8.29
CA MET A 348 16.00 -3.08 -8.31
C MET A 348 16.55 -3.82 -9.53
N ALA A 349 16.50 -3.22 -10.73
CA ALA A 349 17.07 -3.81 -11.95
C ALA A 349 18.58 -4.12 -11.84
N ARG A 350 19.33 -3.40 -10.99
CA ARG A 350 20.76 -3.62 -10.75
C ARG A 350 21.05 -4.45 -9.50
N THR A 351 20.03 -5.07 -8.89
CA THR A 351 20.18 -5.83 -7.64
C THR A 351 19.96 -7.32 -7.91
N GLY A 352 20.99 -8.13 -7.63
CA GLY A 352 20.86 -9.61 -7.67
C GLY A 352 20.53 -10.20 -6.31
N VAL A 353 20.96 -9.54 -5.23
CA VAL A 353 20.61 -9.90 -3.85
C VAL A 353 20.13 -8.65 -3.13
N LEU A 354 18.86 -8.63 -2.71
CA LEU A 354 18.27 -7.58 -1.90
C LEU A 354 18.23 -8.02 -0.44
N VAL A 355 18.83 -7.26 0.45
CA VAL A 355 18.76 -7.48 1.90
C VAL A 355 18.01 -6.31 2.52
N SER A 356 16.97 -6.57 3.29
CA SER A 356 16.17 -5.51 3.91
C SER A 356 15.51 -5.98 5.18
N ARG A 357 15.35 -5.08 6.15
CA ARG A 357 14.34 -5.25 7.21
C ARG A 357 12.95 -5.32 6.60
N HIS A 358 12.08 -6.12 7.19
CA HIS A 358 10.65 -6.09 6.87
C HIS A 358 10.13 -4.68 7.08
N GLY A 359 9.60 -4.09 6.02
CA GLY A 359 9.09 -2.73 6.02
C GLY A 359 8.65 -2.29 4.63
N PRO A 360 8.01 -1.11 4.53
CA PRO A 360 7.30 -0.68 3.33
C PRO A 360 8.14 -0.78 2.05
N LEU A 361 9.42 -0.39 2.11
CA LEU A 361 10.30 -0.36 0.94
C LEU A 361 10.50 -1.73 0.27
N LEU A 362 10.29 -2.83 1.01
CA LEU A 362 10.41 -4.19 0.48
C LEU A 362 9.29 -4.54 -0.51
N ALA A 363 8.23 -3.72 -0.57
CA ALA A 363 7.22 -3.74 -1.63
C ALA A 363 7.84 -3.74 -3.04
N ASN A 364 8.97 -3.03 -3.20
CA ASN A 364 9.68 -2.91 -4.47
C ASN A 364 10.41 -4.18 -4.91
N SER A 365 10.45 -5.22 -4.06
CA SER A 365 11.09 -6.50 -4.41
C SER A 365 10.48 -7.14 -5.67
N ILE A 366 9.22 -6.85 -6.01
CA ILE A 366 8.60 -7.33 -7.25
C ILE A 366 9.29 -6.84 -8.52
N PHE A 367 10.06 -5.75 -8.46
CA PHE A 367 10.78 -5.18 -9.61
C PHE A 367 12.19 -5.75 -9.76
N LEU A 368 12.58 -6.71 -8.92
CA LEU A 368 13.85 -7.40 -9.06
C LEU A 368 13.90 -8.27 -10.33
N PRO A 369 15.11 -8.53 -10.87
CA PRO A 369 15.31 -9.47 -11.96
C PRO A 369 14.83 -10.90 -11.63
N PRO A 370 14.33 -11.65 -12.64
CA PRO A 370 14.08 -13.08 -12.48
C PRO A 370 15.34 -13.81 -12.00
N GLY A 371 15.21 -14.58 -10.92
CA GLY A 371 16.28 -15.30 -10.22
C GLY A 371 16.94 -14.52 -9.08
N ALA A 372 16.55 -13.27 -8.83
CA ALA A 372 17.11 -12.48 -7.73
C ALA A 372 16.76 -13.09 -6.37
N VAL A 373 17.57 -12.78 -5.37
CA VAL A 373 17.39 -13.25 -3.99
C VAL A 373 16.95 -12.10 -3.09
N VAL A 374 15.90 -12.30 -2.32
CA VAL A 374 15.50 -11.43 -1.21
C VAL A 374 15.85 -12.13 0.11
N MET A 375 16.64 -11.46 0.93
CA MET A 375 16.84 -11.78 2.35
C MET A 375 16.09 -10.75 3.18
N GLU A 376 14.97 -11.19 3.71
CA GLU A 376 14.13 -10.38 4.59
C GLU A 376 14.52 -10.57 6.06
N LEU A 377 14.69 -9.46 6.78
CA LEU A 377 14.99 -9.45 8.21
C LEU A 377 13.69 -9.15 8.97
N LEU A 378 13.09 -10.18 9.55
CA LEU A 378 11.81 -10.10 10.27
C LEU A 378 12.05 -9.66 11.73
N PRO A 379 11.41 -8.57 12.18
CA PRO A 379 11.47 -8.13 13.57
C PRO A 379 10.88 -9.15 14.55
N TYR A 380 11.29 -9.04 15.80
CA TYR A 380 10.83 -9.92 16.87
C TYR A 380 9.37 -9.62 17.25
N ASN A 381 8.55 -10.67 17.32
CA ASN A 381 7.11 -10.66 17.66
C ASN A 381 6.22 -9.69 16.85
N TRP A 382 6.73 -9.16 15.74
CA TRP A 382 5.92 -8.39 14.83
C TRP A 382 5.17 -9.33 13.88
N GLU A 383 3.99 -9.76 14.32
CA GLU A 383 3.09 -10.63 13.59
C GLU A 383 1.64 -10.25 13.89
N TRP A 384 0.83 -10.12 12.84
CA TRP A 384 -0.59 -9.88 12.92
C TRP A 384 -1.25 -10.40 11.65
N LYS A 385 -2.07 -11.43 11.76
CA LYS A 385 -2.83 -12.01 10.64
C LYS A 385 -1.97 -12.35 9.40
N GLY A 386 -0.73 -12.80 9.59
CA GLY A 386 0.20 -13.12 8.51
C GLY A 386 0.90 -11.91 7.91
N ILE A 387 0.93 -10.74 8.59
CA ILE A 387 1.61 -9.53 8.08
C ILE A 387 3.09 -9.77 7.78
N SER A 388 3.76 -10.68 8.51
CA SER A 388 5.15 -11.03 8.21
C SER A 388 5.32 -11.66 6.83
N LYS A 389 4.26 -12.23 6.25
CA LYS A 389 4.29 -12.93 4.96
C LYS A 389 3.96 -12.06 3.76
N ILE A 390 3.70 -10.76 3.93
CA ILE A 390 3.29 -9.87 2.81
C ILE A 390 4.28 -9.97 1.64
N TYR A 391 5.55 -9.63 1.88
CA TYR A 391 6.52 -9.50 0.80
C TYR A 391 6.93 -10.84 0.18
N VAL A 392 6.95 -11.92 0.96
CA VAL A 392 7.14 -13.26 0.41
C VAL A 392 5.95 -13.69 -0.45
N ASN A 393 4.72 -13.31 -0.11
CA ASN A 393 3.56 -13.61 -0.95
C ASN A 393 3.58 -12.79 -2.25
N LEU A 394 3.97 -11.51 -2.19
CA LEU A 394 4.19 -10.67 -3.37
C LEU A 394 5.22 -11.31 -4.33
N THR A 395 6.42 -11.60 -3.84
CA THR A 395 7.49 -12.21 -4.67
C THR A 395 7.14 -13.62 -5.15
N ARG A 396 6.45 -14.44 -4.33
CA ARG A 396 5.97 -15.76 -4.76
C ARG A 396 4.93 -15.69 -5.86
N SER A 397 4.10 -14.65 -5.88
CA SER A 397 3.10 -14.49 -6.94
C SER A 397 3.72 -14.29 -8.33
N LEU A 398 4.95 -13.77 -8.41
CA LEU A 398 5.75 -13.72 -9.65
C LEU A 398 6.35 -15.08 -10.02
N GLY A 399 6.63 -15.92 -9.02
CA GLY A 399 7.18 -17.27 -9.19
C GLY A 399 8.65 -17.33 -9.59
N ASP A 400 9.31 -16.19 -9.80
CA ASP A 400 10.68 -16.10 -10.33
C ASP A 400 11.68 -15.40 -9.40
N ILE A 401 11.30 -15.03 -8.17
CA ILE A 401 12.19 -14.43 -7.17
C ILE A 401 12.39 -15.39 -6.00
N HIS A 402 13.65 -15.62 -5.60
CA HIS A 402 13.96 -16.37 -4.40
C HIS A 402 13.73 -15.48 -3.19
N HIS A 403 12.99 -15.97 -2.19
CA HIS A 403 12.72 -15.20 -0.98
C HIS A 403 12.94 -16.06 0.25
N ILE A 404 13.88 -15.63 1.08
CA ILE A 404 14.20 -16.22 2.38
C ILE A 404 14.16 -15.15 3.46
N ALA A 405 14.00 -15.57 4.71
CA ALA A 405 13.91 -14.64 5.81
C ALA A 405 14.68 -15.14 7.02
N TRP A 406 15.42 -14.23 7.64
CA TRP A 406 15.92 -14.40 9.00
C TRP A 406 14.91 -13.76 9.95
N ARG A 407 14.48 -14.49 10.98
CA ARG A 407 13.57 -13.98 12.00
C ARG A 407 14.28 -13.84 13.33
N ALA A 408 14.14 -12.68 13.95
CA ALA A 408 14.48 -12.51 15.34
C ALA A 408 13.52 -13.35 16.21
N THR A 409 14.04 -14.36 16.91
CA THR A 409 13.26 -15.31 17.72
C THR A 409 13.39 -15.09 19.23
N HIS A 410 14.09 -14.04 19.65
CA HIS A 410 14.35 -13.75 21.06
C HIS A 410 14.34 -12.24 21.34
N PRO A 411 13.84 -11.79 22.51
CA PRO A 411 13.80 -10.37 22.89
C PRO A 411 15.13 -9.63 22.77
N LYS A 412 16.25 -10.32 22.99
CA LYS A 412 17.62 -9.76 22.86
C LYS A 412 17.92 -9.12 21.50
N TRP A 413 17.15 -9.49 20.47
CA TRP A 413 17.25 -8.97 19.12
C TRP A 413 16.38 -7.73 18.89
N ALA A 414 15.56 -7.34 19.86
CA ALA A 414 14.73 -6.15 19.82
C ALA A 414 15.25 -5.10 20.82
N LEU A 415 15.28 -3.84 20.40
CA LEU A 415 15.60 -2.69 21.23
C LEU A 415 14.39 -1.77 21.24
N TYR A 416 13.73 -1.72 22.39
CA TYR A 416 12.57 -0.85 22.61
C TYR A 416 13.03 0.54 23.05
N GLY A 417 12.31 1.57 22.59
CA GLY A 417 12.63 2.96 22.89
C GLY A 417 12.42 3.36 24.36
N SER A 418 11.65 2.59 25.13
CA SER A 418 11.36 2.85 26.54
C SER A 418 11.16 1.54 27.33
N ALA A 419 11.29 1.62 28.66
CA ALA A 419 10.99 0.50 29.54
C ALA A 419 9.50 0.09 29.47
N ASP A 420 8.62 1.07 29.22
CA ASP A 420 7.19 0.83 29.08
C ASP A 420 6.89 -0.01 27.83
N HIS A 421 7.55 0.29 26.72
CA HIS A 421 7.44 -0.50 25.48
C HIS A 421 8.05 -1.90 25.63
N ALA A 422 9.13 -2.03 26.43
CA ALA A 422 9.79 -3.31 26.67
C ALA A 422 8.90 -4.32 27.42
N ARG A 423 7.79 -3.89 28.05
CA ARG A 423 6.82 -4.80 28.70
C ARG A 423 6.21 -5.82 27.72
N TYR A 424 6.17 -5.48 26.43
CA TYR A 424 5.64 -6.35 25.38
C TYR A 424 6.65 -7.41 24.91
N ALA A 425 7.91 -7.34 25.34
CA ALA A 425 8.96 -8.23 24.85
C ALA A 425 8.69 -9.72 25.13
N GLU A 426 7.95 -10.03 26.19
CA GLU A 426 7.63 -11.40 26.57
C GLU A 426 6.29 -11.87 26.02
N TRP A 427 5.50 -10.97 25.40
CA TRP A 427 4.18 -11.29 24.88
C TRP A 427 4.29 -12.11 23.61
N THR A 428 3.49 -13.17 23.52
CA THR A 428 3.26 -13.93 22.29
C THR A 428 2.56 -13.08 21.24
N PRO A 429 2.67 -13.44 19.95
CA PRO A 429 1.85 -12.83 18.89
C PRO A 429 0.35 -12.85 19.19
N GLU A 430 -0.14 -13.90 19.86
CA GLU A 430 -1.56 -14.03 20.24
C GLU A 430 -1.96 -13.04 21.34
N GLU A 431 -1.07 -12.78 22.30
CA GLU A 431 -1.26 -11.77 23.34
C GLU A 431 -1.15 -10.34 22.78
N CYS A 432 -0.28 -10.14 21.77
CA CYS A 432 -0.06 -8.86 21.11
C CYS A 432 -1.13 -8.51 20.06
N ASN A 433 -2.39 -8.46 20.48
CA ASN A 433 -3.52 -8.18 19.58
C ASN A 433 -3.97 -6.71 19.59
N SER A 434 -3.45 -5.89 20.50
CA SER A 434 -3.78 -4.47 20.59
C SER A 434 -2.98 -3.65 19.58
N ARG A 435 -3.57 -2.54 19.12
CA ARG A 435 -2.90 -1.59 18.23
C ARG A 435 -1.57 -1.09 18.83
N ASP A 436 -1.58 -0.73 20.11
CA ASP A 436 -0.42 -0.22 20.83
C ASP A 436 0.73 -1.25 20.85
N CYS A 437 0.43 -2.51 21.17
CA CYS A 437 1.44 -3.57 21.17
C CYS A 437 2.07 -3.76 19.77
N LEU A 438 1.24 -3.82 18.73
CA LEU A 438 1.70 -3.99 17.35
C LEU A 438 2.56 -2.81 16.89
N GLU A 439 2.18 -1.58 17.22
CA GLU A 439 2.94 -0.37 16.93
C GLU A 439 4.29 -0.38 17.66
N VAL A 440 4.33 -0.83 18.92
CA VAL A 440 5.58 -0.97 19.68
C VAL A 440 6.53 -1.99 19.04
N HIS A 441 6.06 -3.17 18.64
CA HIS A 441 6.90 -4.15 17.96
C HIS A 441 7.33 -3.69 16.57
N ALA A 442 6.45 -3.00 15.84
CA ALA A 442 6.79 -2.40 14.55
C ALA A 442 7.91 -1.37 14.70
N ALA A 443 7.85 -0.57 15.77
CA ALA A 443 8.78 0.51 16.09
C ALA A 443 10.06 0.04 16.82
N ALA A 444 10.13 -1.22 17.25
CA ALA A 444 11.33 -1.74 17.89
C ALA A 444 12.48 -1.80 16.87
N ALA A 445 13.62 -1.22 17.25
CA ALA A 445 14.84 -1.37 16.49
C ALA A 445 15.33 -2.83 16.62
N MET A 446 15.98 -3.35 15.58
CA MET A 446 16.42 -4.74 15.56
C MET A 446 17.94 -4.86 15.57
N ARG A 447 18.45 -5.85 16.29
CA ARG A 447 19.81 -6.34 16.15
C ARG A 447 19.79 -7.64 15.34
N VAL A 448 20.58 -7.69 14.28
CA VAL A 448 20.63 -8.83 13.35
C VAL A 448 21.73 -9.79 13.77
N ASP A 449 21.46 -11.09 13.75
CA ASP A 449 22.47 -12.14 13.86
C ASP A 449 23.20 -12.26 12.51
N THR A 450 24.29 -11.52 12.37
CA THR A 450 25.03 -11.36 11.11
C THR A 450 25.65 -12.68 10.64
N ALA A 451 26.12 -13.52 11.58
CA ALA A 451 26.68 -14.83 11.29
C ALA A 451 25.63 -15.77 10.65
N THR A 452 24.43 -15.81 11.23
CA THR A 452 23.32 -16.62 10.68
C THR A 452 22.89 -16.11 9.30
N VAL A 453 22.73 -14.78 9.15
CA VAL A 453 22.38 -14.18 7.85
C VAL A 453 23.44 -14.50 6.79
N GLN A 454 24.72 -14.44 7.16
CA GLN A 454 25.83 -14.79 6.28
C GLN A 454 25.77 -16.25 5.86
N GLU A 455 25.56 -17.19 6.78
CA GLU A 455 25.40 -18.61 6.47
C GLU A 455 24.24 -18.85 5.48
N MET A 456 23.06 -18.28 5.76
CA MET A 456 21.88 -18.44 4.92
C MET A 456 22.11 -17.92 3.48
N LEU A 457 22.75 -16.76 3.35
CA LEU A 457 23.09 -16.19 2.04
C LEU A 457 24.17 -17.00 1.32
N MET A 458 25.20 -17.46 2.02
CA MET A 458 26.25 -18.31 1.44
C MET A 458 25.71 -19.66 0.95
N GLN A 459 24.64 -20.17 1.55
CA GLN A 459 23.94 -21.37 1.08
C GLN A 459 23.07 -21.09 -0.15
N MET A 460 22.31 -19.99 -0.16
CA MET A 460 21.31 -19.68 -1.18
C MET A 460 21.91 -19.07 -2.46
N VAL A 461 22.73 -18.03 -2.31
CA VAL A 461 23.16 -17.16 -3.42
C VAL A 461 23.92 -17.93 -4.51
N PRO A 462 24.83 -18.87 -4.21
CA PRO A 462 25.51 -19.62 -5.26
C PRO A 462 24.56 -20.41 -6.18
N GLY A 463 23.49 -20.99 -5.63
CA GLY A 463 22.49 -21.71 -6.42
C GLY A 463 21.67 -20.78 -7.30
N ALA A 464 21.19 -19.66 -6.75
CA ALA A 464 20.45 -18.66 -7.51
C ALA A 464 21.29 -18.09 -8.66
N MET A 465 22.57 -17.81 -8.41
CA MET A 465 23.53 -17.34 -9.43
C MET A 465 23.83 -18.37 -10.53
N ARG A 466 23.57 -19.66 -10.29
CA ARG A 466 23.62 -20.71 -11.32
C ARG A 466 22.30 -20.87 -12.09
N GLY A 467 21.27 -20.10 -11.73
CA GLY A 467 19.94 -20.19 -12.35
C GLY A 467 19.09 -21.36 -11.83
N GLU A 468 19.38 -21.87 -10.64
CA GLU A 468 18.50 -22.87 -10.01
C GLU A 468 17.12 -22.28 -9.74
N SER A 469 16.07 -23.10 -9.86
CA SER A 469 14.69 -22.62 -9.73
C SER A 469 14.34 -22.14 -8.31
N VAL A 470 13.38 -21.23 -8.19
CA VAL A 470 12.79 -20.83 -6.89
C VAL A 470 12.30 -22.04 -6.09
N ARG A 471 11.72 -23.03 -6.77
CA ARG A 471 11.22 -24.26 -6.14
C ARG A 471 12.35 -25.11 -5.53
N SER A 472 13.48 -25.27 -6.23
CA SER A 472 14.59 -26.12 -5.76
C SER A 472 15.34 -25.50 -4.59
N LEU A 473 15.45 -24.18 -4.56
CA LEU A 473 16.13 -23.45 -3.49
C LEU A 473 15.21 -22.97 -2.37
N ARG A 474 13.93 -23.35 -2.41
CA ARG A 474 12.93 -22.89 -1.44
C ARG A 474 13.31 -23.30 -0.02
N GLN A 475 13.42 -22.32 0.86
CA GLN A 475 13.54 -22.55 2.30
C GLN A 475 12.17 -22.44 2.99
N PRO A 476 11.96 -23.13 4.12
CA PRO A 476 10.77 -22.92 4.94
C PRO A 476 10.70 -21.47 5.43
N TRP A 477 9.48 -20.97 5.61
CA TRP A 477 9.30 -19.67 6.26
C TRP A 477 9.64 -19.79 7.74
N PRO A 478 10.45 -18.89 8.33
CA PRO A 478 10.85 -19.01 9.72
C PRO A 478 9.63 -18.95 10.66
N GLU A 479 9.55 -19.94 11.54
CA GLU A 479 8.49 -20.07 12.54
C GLU A 479 8.50 -18.89 13.52
N LEU A 480 7.34 -18.59 14.08
CA LEU A 480 7.24 -17.60 15.16
C LEU A 480 7.98 -18.11 16.39
N ALA A 481 8.51 -17.17 17.18
CA ALA A 481 9.00 -17.52 18.50
C ALA A 481 7.81 -18.02 19.34
N LEU A 482 7.72 -19.33 19.54
CA LEU A 482 6.84 -19.86 20.57
C LEU A 482 7.44 -19.43 21.90
N ALA A 483 6.73 -18.59 22.67
CA ALA A 483 7.12 -18.30 24.02
C ALA A 483 7.15 -19.63 24.80
N LYS A 484 8.36 -20.14 25.06
CA LYS A 484 8.57 -21.25 26.00
C LYS A 484 8.58 -20.67 27.41
N GLY A 485 7.43 -20.15 27.84
CA GLY A 485 7.28 -19.51 29.14
C GLY A 485 5.83 -19.53 29.56
N ASN A 486 5.61 -19.88 30.82
CA ASN A 486 4.37 -19.60 31.54
C ASN A 486 4.10 -18.09 31.38
N THR A 487 2.92 -17.68 30.89
CA THR A 487 2.57 -16.29 30.54
C THR A 487 2.67 -15.33 31.72
N GLY A 488 2.89 -15.85 32.94
CA GLY A 488 2.93 -15.07 34.17
C GLY A 488 1.55 -14.51 34.54
N LEU A 489 0.53 -14.80 33.73
CA LEU A 489 -0.86 -14.46 34.00
C LEU A 489 -1.39 -15.41 35.08
N TRP A 490 -2.35 -14.90 35.85
CA TRP A 490 -2.82 -15.58 37.05
C TRP A 490 -3.48 -16.94 36.76
N TRP A 491 -3.90 -17.21 35.52
CA TRP A 491 -4.48 -18.50 35.11
C TRP A 491 -3.42 -19.57 34.78
N ASP A 492 -2.14 -19.21 34.77
CA ASP A 492 -1.03 -20.16 34.58
C ASP A 492 -0.42 -20.64 35.92
N LYS A 493 -1.05 -20.33 37.05
CA LYS A 493 -0.63 -20.75 38.40
C LYS A 493 -1.51 -21.85 38.99
#